data_AF-A0A165I7N6-F1
#
_entry.id   AF-A0A165I7N6-F1
#
_cell.length_a   1.000
_cell.length_b   1.000
_cell.length_c   1.000
_cell.angle_alpha   90.00
_cell.angle_beta   90.00
_cell.angle_gamma   90.00
#
_symmetry.space_group_name_H-M   'P 1'
#
loop_
_entity.id
_entity.type
_entity.pdbx_description
1 polymer ?
#
loop_
_entity_poly.entity_id
_entity_poly.type
_entity_poly.pdbx_seq_one_letter_code
_entity_poly.pdbx_strand_id
1 'polypeptide(L)'
;MHITTPTLYHTIVIRSTAQANALASALKRNPDFGRYIKKLRLEGAYGDKLKIRATASPDIPDLCMSLAIWADSGITGLTKVMSAINARRVILMTAFSTSSLNKKHTQVLDKLCQCIASWTNLETFYFSGSSVVSSPEVDKHFRLTEALTNSISLRAIHIWLDHWLSLTILDRPCRLLFEILASDDYLERLYVHGDMASEIPVYLNSRAVVLSPRICSYRRPFTSQFVLFPNG
;
A
#
# COMPACT_ATOMS: atom_id res chain seq x y z
N MET A 1 29.03 -1.24 20.74
CA MET A 1 27.84 -2.12 20.88
C MET A 1 26.60 -1.27 20.60
N HIS A 2 25.93 -1.46 19.46
CA HIS A 2 24.74 -0.69 19.08
C HIS A 2 23.47 -1.54 19.27
N ILE A 3 23.06 -1.73 20.52
CA ILE A 3 21.93 -2.64 20.85
C ILE A 3 20.60 -2.06 20.33
N THR A 4 20.47 -0.73 20.20
CA THR A 4 19.22 -0.05 19.87
C THR A 4 19.11 0.44 18.42
N THR A 5 20.22 0.61 17.72
CA THR A 5 20.24 1.20 16.37
C THR A 5 19.44 0.39 15.33
N PRO A 6 19.51 -0.97 15.28
CA PRO A 6 18.70 -1.73 14.33
C PRO A 6 17.19 -1.54 14.54
N THR A 7 16.74 -1.48 15.79
CA THR A 7 15.33 -1.31 16.15
C THR A 7 14.80 0.07 15.78
N LEU A 8 15.61 1.12 15.95
CA LEU A 8 15.21 2.50 15.66
C LEU A 8 14.93 2.73 14.17
N TYR A 9 15.75 2.14 13.29
CA TYR A 9 15.60 2.29 11.83
C TYR A 9 14.70 1.22 11.21
N HIS A 10 14.25 0.22 11.98
CA HIS A 10 13.47 -0.91 11.46
C HIS A 10 12.20 -0.46 10.72
N THR A 11 11.50 0.50 11.30
CA THR A 11 10.25 1.06 10.77
C THR A 11 10.37 2.57 10.65
N ILE A 12 10.26 3.06 9.42
CA ILE A 12 10.35 4.49 9.11
C ILE A 12 9.00 4.98 8.63
N VAL A 13 8.54 6.09 9.22
CA VAL A 13 7.32 6.79 8.80
C VAL A 13 7.67 8.20 8.37
N ILE A 14 7.23 8.57 7.17
CA ILE A 14 7.48 9.89 6.60
C ILE A 14 6.13 10.52 6.29
N ARG A 15 5.82 11.54 7.09
CA ARG A 15 4.60 12.36 7.01
C ARG A 15 4.92 13.83 6.80
N SER A 16 6.20 14.18 6.71
CA SER A 16 6.65 15.56 6.54
C SER A 16 8.00 15.63 5.84
N THR A 17 8.27 16.81 5.26
CA THR A 17 9.56 17.16 4.68
C THR A 17 10.70 17.12 5.71
N ALA A 18 10.45 17.51 6.96
CA ALA A 18 11.45 17.49 8.02
C ALA A 18 11.92 16.05 8.31
N GLN A 19 10.99 15.10 8.41
CA GLN A 19 11.31 13.68 8.59
C GLN A 19 12.08 13.10 7.40
N ALA A 20 11.69 13.44 6.17
CA ALA A 20 12.41 13.02 4.96
C ALA A 20 13.86 13.55 4.95
N ASN A 21 14.06 14.83 5.28
CA ASN A 21 15.39 15.45 5.37
C ASN A 21 16.24 14.87 6.50
N ALA A 22 15.64 14.58 7.65
CA ALA A 22 16.33 13.98 8.79
C ALA A 22 16.83 12.57 8.43
N LEU A 23 16.00 11.75 7.77
CA LEU A 23 16.41 10.44 7.28
C LEU A 23 17.49 10.54 6.21
N ALA A 24 17.33 11.43 5.23
CA ALA A 24 18.32 11.63 4.18
C ALA A 24 19.68 12.05 4.78
N SER A 25 19.66 12.95 5.77
CA SER A 25 20.85 13.38 6.52
C SER A 25 21.48 12.23 7.31
N ALA A 26 20.66 11.39 7.95
CA ALA A 26 21.14 10.22 8.68
C ALA A 26 21.80 9.18 7.76
N LEU A 27 21.15 8.85 6.64
CA LEU A 27 21.69 7.92 5.63
C LEU A 27 22.91 8.48 4.90
N LYS A 28 22.99 9.81 4.73
CA LYS A 28 24.19 10.46 4.18
C LYS A 28 25.38 10.33 5.12
N ARG A 29 25.17 10.49 6.43
CA ARG A 29 26.24 10.34 7.43
C ARG A 29 26.64 8.88 7.63
N ASN A 30 25.66 7.97 7.64
CA ASN A 30 25.87 6.53 7.85
C ASN A 30 25.02 5.73 6.86
N PRO A 31 25.53 5.42 5.65
CA PRO A 31 24.78 4.66 4.63
C PRO A 31 24.33 3.28 5.12
N ASP A 32 25.11 2.66 6.00
CA ASP A 32 24.82 1.40 6.67
C ASP A 32 23.49 1.36 7.44
N PHE A 33 22.89 2.51 7.74
CA PHE A 33 21.58 2.53 8.40
C PHE A 33 20.45 2.10 7.46
N GLY A 34 20.65 2.21 6.14
CA GLY A 34 19.64 1.82 5.17
C GLY A 34 19.31 0.32 5.23
N ARG A 35 20.28 -0.55 5.50
CA ARG A 35 20.05 -2.01 5.61
C ARG A 35 19.10 -2.40 6.76
N TYR A 36 18.98 -1.54 7.77
CA TYR A 36 18.10 -1.78 8.92
C TYR A 36 16.65 -1.40 8.61
N ILE A 37 16.38 -0.59 7.59
CA ILE A 37 15.03 -0.20 7.19
C ILE A 37 14.33 -1.40 6.57
N LYS A 38 13.33 -1.95 7.25
CA LYS A 38 12.52 -3.05 6.72
C LYS A 38 11.09 -2.65 6.40
N LYS A 39 10.59 -1.60 7.05
CA LYS A 39 9.25 -1.07 6.83
C LYS A 39 9.31 0.41 6.52
N LEU A 40 8.76 0.80 5.39
CA LEU A 40 8.69 2.20 4.97
C LEU A 40 7.24 2.60 4.80
N ARG A 41 6.81 3.61 5.56
CA ARG A 41 5.51 4.24 5.42
C ARG A 41 5.65 5.64 4.84
N LEU A 42 5.06 5.87 3.67
CA LEU A 42 5.05 7.16 2.98
C LEU A 42 3.62 7.73 2.98
N GLU A 43 3.40 8.80 3.72
CA GLU A 43 2.13 9.53 3.70
C GLU A 43 2.32 10.79 2.86
N GLY A 44 1.85 10.80 1.61
CA GLY A 44 2.05 11.91 0.68
C GLY A 44 3.34 11.81 -0.16
N ALA A 45 3.63 12.83 -0.96
CA ALA A 45 4.72 12.82 -1.93
C ALA A 45 6.01 13.49 -1.40
N TYR A 46 6.49 13.06 -0.24
CA TYR A 46 7.75 13.57 0.36
C TYR A 46 9.02 12.94 -0.25
N GLY A 47 8.86 12.17 -1.33
CA GLY A 47 9.93 11.43 -1.98
C GLY A 47 11.08 12.29 -2.50
N ASP A 48 10.82 13.50 -2.99
CA ASP A 48 11.85 14.34 -3.61
C ASP A 48 13.00 14.66 -2.64
N LYS A 49 12.67 14.73 -1.35
CA LYS A 49 13.61 15.00 -0.27
C LYS A 49 14.27 13.75 0.26
N LEU A 50 13.65 12.59 0.04
CA LEU A 50 14.18 11.34 0.52
C LEU A 50 15.58 11.08 -0.02
N LYS A 51 15.88 11.46 -1.28
CA LYS A 51 17.17 11.15 -1.96
C LYS A 51 17.73 9.79 -1.51
N ILE A 52 16.85 8.84 -1.20
CA ILE A 52 17.24 7.53 -0.73
C ILE A 52 17.87 7.00 -1.98
N ARG A 53 19.20 6.93 -1.97
CA ARG A 53 19.88 6.16 -2.99
C ARG A 53 19.28 4.78 -2.80
N ALA A 54 18.51 4.32 -3.77
CA ALA A 54 18.00 2.96 -3.87
C ALA A 54 19.05 1.94 -3.39
N THR A 55 20.32 2.23 -3.70
CA THR A 55 21.50 1.46 -3.32
C THR A 55 21.76 1.34 -1.81
N ALA A 56 21.29 2.27 -0.98
CA ALA A 56 21.52 2.23 0.47
C ALA A 56 20.50 1.35 1.21
N SER A 57 19.33 1.11 0.62
CA SER A 57 18.24 0.35 1.24
C SER A 57 17.45 -0.44 0.20
N PRO A 58 18.08 -1.40 -0.51
CA PRO A 58 17.40 -2.19 -1.54
C PRO A 58 16.32 -3.11 -0.95
N ASP A 59 16.52 -3.54 0.30
CA ASP A 59 15.72 -4.60 0.92
C ASP A 59 14.65 -4.05 1.86
N ILE A 60 13.74 -3.23 1.34
CA ILE A 60 12.54 -2.79 2.07
C ILE A 60 11.39 -3.75 1.72
N PRO A 61 11.16 -4.83 2.49
CA PRO A 61 10.08 -5.77 2.20
C PRO A 61 8.70 -5.18 2.41
N ASP A 62 8.50 -4.29 3.38
CA ASP A 62 7.18 -3.74 3.70
C ASP A 62 7.08 -2.28 3.25
N LEU A 63 6.27 -2.04 2.21
CA LEU A 63 5.89 -0.70 1.78
C LEU A 63 4.46 -0.40 2.23
N CYS A 64 4.29 0.69 2.96
CA CYS A 64 2.99 1.28 3.24
C CYS A 64 2.95 2.65 2.59
N MET A 65 1.94 2.95 1.77
CA MET A 65 1.85 4.27 1.14
C MET A 65 0.44 4.78 1.10
N SER A 66 0.28 6.10 1.23
CA SER A 66 -0.98 6.77 0.99
C SER A 66 -0.96 7.51 -0.35
N LEU A 67 -2.04 7.38 -1.11
CA LEU A 67 -2.26 8.12 -2.37
C LEU A 67 -2.83 9.53 -2.15
N ALA A 68 -2.77 10.06 -0.92
CA ALA A 68 -3.08 11.45 -0.59
C ALA A 68 -2.06 12.43 -1.21
N ILE A 69 -2.09 12.59 -2.53
CA ILE A 69 -1.17 13.45 -3.28
C ILE A 69 -1.87 14.75 -3.59
N TRP A 70 -1.31 15.86 -3.11
CA TRP A 70 -1.81 17.19 -3.43
C TRP A 70 -1.32 17.65 -4.81
N ALA A 71 -2.04 18.58 -5.44
CA ALA A 71 -1.74 19.04 -6.79
C ALA A 71 -0.37 19.75 -6.90
N ASP A 72 0.10 20.37 -5.82
CA ASP A 72 1.39 21.07 -5.72
C ASP A 72 2.56 20.15 -5.35
N SER A 73 2.29 18.95 -4.84
CA SER A 73 3.32 18.04 -4.32
C SER A 73 4.22 17.46 -5.42
N GLY A 74 5.52 17.30 -5.16
CA GLY A 74 6.46 16.68 -6.10
C GLY A 74 6.47 15.15 -5.99
N ILE A 75 6.17 14.44 -7.07
CA ILE A 75 6.05 12.95 -7.05
C ILE A 75 7.34 12.22 -7.46
N THR A 76 8.34 12.93 -7.96
CA THR A 76 9.53 12.34 -8.61
C THR A 76 10.29 11.40 -7.69
N GLY A 77 10.46 11.76 -6.43
CA GLY A 77 11.17 10.91 -5.50
C GLY A 77 10.31 9.76 -4.98
N LEU A 78 8.98 9.89 -4.96
CA LEU A 78 8.09 8.79 -4.61
C LEU A 78 8.17 7.70 -5.68
N THR A 79 8.07 8.09 -6.95
CA THR A 79 8.21 7.17 -8.09
C THR A 79 9.59 6.53 -8.17
N LYS A 80 10.65 7.27 -7.82
CA LYS A 80 12.02 6.72 -7.70
C LYS A 80 12.12 5.68 -6.59
N VAL A 81 11.58 5.96 -5.40
CA VAL A 81 11.57 5.00 -4.28
C VAL A 81 10.81 3.74 -4.66
N MET A 82 9.64 3.85 -5.31
CA MET A 82 8.87 2.70 -5.77
C MET A 82 9.63 1.85 -6.80
N SER A 83 10.41 2.49 -7.69
CA SER A 83 11.25 1.78 -8.67
C SER A 83 12.45 1.08 -8.05
N ALA A 84 12.88 1.54 -6.88
CA ALA A 84 14.11 1.12 -6.23
C ALA A 84 13.94 -0.11 -5.33
N ILE A 85 12.73 -0.32 -4.83
CA ILE A 85 12.39 -1.40 -3.91
C ILE A 85 11.90 -2.62 -4.68
N ASN A 86 12.04 -3.79 -4.07
CA ASN A 86 11.36 -5.02 -4.48
C ASN A 86 10.49 -5.49 -3.31
N ALA A 87 9.32 -4.87 -3.17
CA ALA A 87 8.49 -5.03 -1.98
C ALA A 87 7.91 -6.44 -1.91
N ARG A 88 7.92 -7.01 -0.70
CA ARG A 88 7.25 -8.27 -0.38
C ARG A 88 5.80 -8.07 0.02
N ARG A 89 5.53 -6.97 0.72
CA ARG A 89 4.21 -6.60 1.18
C ARG A 89 3.94 -5.14 0.91
N VAL A 90 2.79 -4.85 0.31
CA VAL A 90 2.36 -3.50 0.01
C VAL A 90 1.04 -3.21 0.70
N ILE A 91 0.96 -2.07 1.37
CA ILE A 91 -0.25 -1.57 2.00
C ILE A 91 -0.59 -0.24 1.37
N LEU A 92 -1.66 -0.23 0.58
CA LEU A 92 -2.19 0.96 -0.04
C LEU A 92 -3.26 1.56 0.88
N MET A 93 -2.94 2.69 1.50
CA MET A 93 -3.86 3.49 2.27
C MET A 93 -4.52 4.50 1.34
N THR A 94 -5.74 4.22 0.87
CA THR A 94 -6.46 5.22 0.09
C THR A 94 -6.98 6.29 1.04
N ALA A 95 -6.49 7.51 0.85
CA ALA A 95 -7.16 8.69 1.38
C ALA A 95 -8.03 9.21 0.24
N PHE A 96 -9.30 9.47 0.52
CA PHE A 96 -10.19 10.11 -0.44
C PHE A 96 -9.57 11.41 -0.90
N SER A 97 -9.23 11.49 -2.18
CA SER A 97 -9.11 12.77 -2.83
C SER A 97 -10.40 12.96 -3.62
N THR A 98 -11.26 13.87 -3.17
CA THR A 98 -12.46 14.27 -3.91
C THR A 98 -12.15 14.83 -5.30
N SER A 99 -10.86 15.07 -5.61
CA SER A 99 -10.37 15.52 -6.90
C SER A 99 -9.89 14.34 -7.75
N SER A 100 -10.83 13.67 -8.42
CA SER A 100 -10.56 12.66 -9.45
C SER A 100 -9.66 13.16 -10.59
N LEU A 101 -9.42 14.47 -10.67
CA LEU A 101 -8.68 15.18 -11.73
C LEU A 101 -7.18 15.37 -11.45
N ASN A 102 -6.64 14.88 -10.32
CA ASN A 102 -5.21 15.06 -10.05
C ASN A 102 -4.32 14.17 -10.94
N LYS A 103 -3.74 14.76 -12.00
CA LYS A 103 -2.79 14.08 -12.91
C LYS A 103 -1.63 13.39 -12.16
N LYS A 104 -1.14 13.98 -11.07
CA LYS A 104 -0.04 13.42 -10.27
C LYS A 104 -0.47 12.15 -9.52
N HIS A 105 -1.72 12.09 -9.06
CA HIS A 105 -2.28 10.87 -8.49
C HIS A 105 -2.27 9.74 -9.53
N THR A 106 -2.76 10.01 -10.75
CA THR A 106 -2.74 9.03 -11.85
C THR A 106 -1.31 8.58 -12.16
N GLN A 107 -0.36 9.52 -12.25
CA GLN A 107 1.05 9.16 -12.50
C GLN A 107 1.66 8.25 -11.41
N VAL A 108 1.34 8.47 -10.13
CA VAL A 108 1.84 7.62 -9.05
C VAL A 108 1.17 6.24 -9.08
N LEU A 109 -0.13 6.17 -9.37
CA LEU A 109 -0.84 4.91 -9.53
C LEU A 109 -0.29 4.10 -10.70
N ASP A 110 -0.10 4.73 -11.85
CA ASP A 110 0.50 4.10 -13.03
C ASP A 110 1.88 3.55 -12.72
N LYS A 111 2.65 4.32 -11.96
CA LYS A 111 3.96 3.87 -11.51
C LYS A 111 3.87 2.68 -10.55
N LEU A 112 2.87 2.66 -9.66
CA LEU A 112 2.63 1.53 -8.77
C LEU A 112 2.31 0.26 -9.57
N CYS A 113 1.42 0.36 -10.56
CA CYS A 113 1.09 -0.76 -11.46
C CYS A 113 2.34 -1.31 -12.18
N GLN A 114 3.18 -0.43 -12.72
CA GLN A 114 4.46 -0.83 -13.34
C GLN A 114 5.40 -1.53 -12.35
N CYS A 115 5.50 -1.01 -11.12
CA CYS A 115 6.34 -1.58 -10.09
C CYS A 115 5.83 -2.96 -9.65
N ILE A 116 4.53 -3.14 -9.46
CA ILE A 116 3.89 -4.44 -9.11
C ILE A 116 4.25 -5.51 -10.14
N ALA A 117 4.20 -5.19 -11.43
CA ALA A 117 4.58 -6.12 -12.49
C ALA A 117 6.07 -6.49 -12.46
N SER A 118 6.94 -5.59 -11.98
CA SER A 118 8.38 -5.82 -11.86
C SER A 118 8.83 -6.45 -10.55
N TRP A 119 7.99 -6.43 -9.51
CA TRP A 119 8.33 -6.96 -8.19
C TRP A 119 8.22 -8.48 -8.17
N THR A 120 9.35 -9.14 -8.01
CA THR A 120 9.44 -10.60 -7.99
C THR A 120 9.17 -11.20 -6.60
N ASN A 121 9.12 -10.36 -5.57
CA ASN A 121 8.96 -10.78 -4.18
C ASN A 121 7.58 -10.43 -3.62
N LEU A 122 6.70 -9.79 -4.39
CA LEU A 122 5.42 -9.28 -3.89
C LEU A 122 4.49 -10.43 -3.54
N GLU A 123 4.42 -10.80 -2.26
CA GLU A 123 3.59 -11.90 -1.79
C GLU A 123 2.22 -11.43 -1.30
N THR A 124 2.12 -10.22 -0.73
CA THR A 124 0.88 -9.74 -0.12
C THR A 124 0.56 -8.29 -0.44
N PHE A 125 -0.67 -8.04 -0.87
CA PHE A 125 -1.18 -6.69 -1.11
C PHE A 125 -2.37 -6.37 -0.19
N TYR A 126 -2.40 -5.19 0.39
CA TYR A 126 -3.49 -4.73 1.24
C TYR A 126 -4.12 -3.46 0.64
N PHE A 127 -5.41 -3.53 0.40
CA PHE A 127 -6.28 -2.38 0.18
C PHE A 127 -6.87 -1.94 1.51
N SER A 128 -6.50 -0.74 1.96
CA SER A 128 -7.08 -0.09 3.14
C SER A 128 -7.78 1.19 2.69
N GLY A 129 -9.09 1.16 2.51
CA GLY A 129 -9.87 2.30 2.02
C GLY A 129 -11.32 2.33 2.49
N SER A 130 -11.89 3.52 2.72
CA SER A 130 -13.23 3.62 3.33
C SER A 130 -14.42 3.50 2.38
N SER A 131 -14.23 3.36 1.07
CA SER A 131 -15.32 3.19 0.11
C SER A 131 -14.73 2.99 -1.28
N VAL A 132 -15.07 1.87 -1.93
CA VAL A 132 -14.67 1.56 -3.32
C VAL A 132 -15.61 2.25 -4.33
N VAL A 133 -16.60 3.04 -3.87
CA VAL A 133 -17.88 3.15 -4.59
C VAL A 133 -18.25 4.58 -5.02
N SER A 134 -17.30 5.37 -5.52
CA SER A 134 -17.67 6.55 -6.33
C SER A 134 -16.94 6.62 -7.68
N SER A 135 -17.72 6.96 -8.71
CA SER A 135 -17.65 6.48 -10.09
C SER A 135 -16.36 6.73 -10.94
N PRO A 136 -15.44 7.66 -10.67
CA PRO A 136 -14.19 7.77 -11.46
C PRO A 136 -12.98 7.05 -10.84
N GLU A 137 -13.06 6.58 -9.59
CA GLU A 137 -11.96 5.85 -8.94
C GLU A 137 -11.99 4.35 -9.27
N VAL A 138 -13.13 3.86 -9.75
CA VAL A 138 -13.33 2.50 -10.23
C VAL A 138 -12.34 2.13 -11.34
N ASP A 139 -12.12 2.98 -12.33
CA ASP A 139 -11.17 2.70 -13.43
C ASP A 139 -9.73 2.55 -12.92
N LYS A 140 -9.38 3.35 -11.90
CA LYS A 140 -8.09 3.27 -11.21
C LYS A 140 -7.96 1.93 -10.49
N HIS A 141 -9.06 1.43 -9.89
CA HIS A 141 -9.10 0.10 -9.28
C HIS A 141 -8.94 -1.02 -10.30
N PHE A 142 -9.52 -0.92 -11.50
CA PHE A 142 -9.32 -1.93 -12.55
C PHE A 142 -7.87 -2.03 -13.00
N ARG A 143 -7.20 -0.91 -13.28
CA ARG A 143 -5.78 -0.93 -13.69
C ARG A 143 -4.86 -1.52 -12.62
N LEU A 144 -5.16 -1.23 -11.36
CA LEU A 144 -4.43 -1.81 -10.25
C LEU A 144 -4.72 -3.31 -10.10
N THR A 145 -5.98 -3.70 -10.29
CA THR A 145 -6.41 -5.11 -10.30
C THR A 145 -5.69 -5.90 -11.39
N GLU A 146 -5.68 -5.39 -12.62
CA GLU A 146 -4.95 -5.98 -13.75
C GLU A 146 -3.45 -6.10 -13.44
N ALA A 147 -2.83 -5.08 -12.83
CA ALA A 147 -1.43 -5.16 -12.44
C ALA A 147 -1.19 -6.25 -11.38
N LEU A 148 -2.09 -6.39 -10.41
CA LEU A 148 -2.01 -7.42 -9.38
C LEU A 148 -2.18 -8.82 -9.97
N THR A 149 -3.11 -9.01 -10.92
CA THR A 149 -3.32 -10.33 -11.55
C THR A 149 -2.19 -10.75 -12.47
N ASN A 150 -1.41 -9.78 -12.97
CA ASN A 150 -0.20 -10.05 -13.73
C ASN A 150 1.03 -10.33 -12.84
N SER A 151 0.90 -10.26 -11.51
CA SER A 151 2.01 -10.52 -10.60
C SER A 151 2.16 -12.01 -10.29
N ILE A 152 3.21 -12.64 -10.82
CA ILE A 152 3.50 -14.07 -10.61
C ILE A 152 3.85 -14.45 -9.17
N SER A 153 4.26 -13.47 -8.37
CA SER A 153 4.69 -13.68 -6.98
C SER A 153 3.59 -13.43 -5.96
N LEU A 154 2.49 -12.79 -6.37
CA LEU A 154 1.38 -12.44 -5.48
C LEU A 154 0.64 -13.69 -5.04
N ARG A 155 0.46 -13.82 -3.72
CA ARG A 155 -0.21 -14.96 -3.08
C ARG A 155 -1.44 -14.56 -2.31
N ALA A 156 -1.45 -13.36 -1.74
CA ALA A 156 -2.56 -12.90 -0.91
C ALA A 156 -2.95 -11.45 -1.17
N ILE A 157 -4.24 -11.19 -1.28
CA ILE A 157 -4.81 -9.84 -1.32
C ILE A 157 -5.74 -9.68 -0.12
N HIS A 158 -5.62 -8.57 0.59
CA HIS A 158 -6.49 -8.20 1.70
C HIS A 158 -7.24 -6.92 1.35
N ILE A 159 -8.56 -6.96 1.37
CA ILE A 159 -9.43 -5.82 1.09
C ILE A 159 -10.17 -5.46 2.37
N TRP A 160 -9.91 -4.28 2.92
CA TRP A 160 -10.62 -3.75 4.07
C TRP A 160 -11.73 -2.82 3.61
N LEU A 161 -12.97 -3.19 3.91
CA LEU A 161 -14.17 -2.42 3.66
C LEU A 161 -14.62 -1.79 4.98
N ASP A 162 -14.59 -0.45 5.06
CA ASP A 162 -15.02 0.24 6.28
C ASP A 162 -16.52 0.08 6.54
N HIS A 163 -17.30 -0.08 5.46
CA HIS A 163 -18.69 -0.52 5.49
C HIS A 163 -18.88 -1.64 4.47
N TRP A 164 -19.49 -2.75 4.89
CA TRP A 164 -20.20 -3.61 3.93
C TRP A 164 -21.43 -2.82 3.49
N LEU A 165 -21.26 -2.01 2.45
CA LEU A 165 -22.41 -1.66 1.64
C LEU A 165 -23.01 -3.00 1.22
N SER A 166 -24.28 -3.24 1.56
CA SER A 166 -25.01 -4.46 1.24
C SER A 166 -24.55 -4.95 -0.13
N LEU A 167 -24.00 -6.17 -0.24
CA LEU A 167 -23.44 -6.67 -1.52
C LEU A 167 -24.47 -6.66 -2.66
N THR A 168 -25.76 -6.51 -2.33
CA THR A 168 -26.84 -6.24 -3.28
C THR A 168 -26.76 -4.87 -3.97
N ILE A 169 -26.03 -3.91 -3.41
CA ILE A 169 -25.83 -2.52 -3.88
C ILE A 169 -24.38 -2.32 -4.36
N LEU A 170 -23.51 -3.34 -4.26
CA LEU A 170 -22.18 -3.22 -4.84
C LEU A 170 -22.32 -3.01 -6.34
N ASP A 171 -21.94 -1.81 -6.78
CA ASP A 171 -22.05 -1.41 -8.17
C ASP A 171 -21.34 -2.45 -9.05
N ARG A 172 -21.88 -2.69 -10.25
CA ARG A 172 -21.39 -3.67 -11.22
C ARG A 172 -19.86 -3.69 -11.36
N PRO A 173 -19.14 -2.55 -11.34
CA PRO A 173 -17.69 -2.54 -11.47
C PRO A 173 -16.94 -3.17 -10.29
N CYS A 174 -17.41 -2.95 -9.06
CA CYS A 174 -16.74 -3.52 -7.90
C CYS A 174 -16.93 -5.04 -7.85
N ARG A 175 -18.13 -5.52 -8.21
CA ARG A 175 -18.37 -6.95 -8.39
C ARG A 175 -17.41 -7.56 -9.41
N LEU A 176 -17.25 -6.92 -10.56
CA LEU A 176 -16.34 -7.38 -11.62
C LEU A 176 -14.89 -7.43 -11.12
N LEU A 177 -14.45 -6.46 -10.32
CA LEU A 177 -13.12 -6.47 -9.71
C LEU A 177 -12.91 -7.71 -8.82
N PHE A 178 -13.88 -8.02 -7.95
CA PHE A 178 -13.79 -9.21 -7.12
C PHE A 178 -13.81 -10.50 -7.95
N GLU A 179 -14.64 -10.57 -9.00
CA GLU A 179 -14.68 -11.71 -9.91
C GLU A 179 -13.34 -11.92 -10.64
N ILE A 180 -12.70 -10.83 -11.11
CA ILE A 180 -11.37 -10.89 -11.74
C ILE A 180 -10.33 -11.41 -10.74
N LEU A 181 -10.26 -10.84 -9.53
CA LEU A 181 -9.30 -11.27 -8.51
C LEU A 181 -9.55 -12.72 -8.04
N ALA A 182 -10.81 -13.12 -7.91
CA ALA A 182 -11.18 -14.46 -7.46
C ALA A 182 -10.98 -15.54 -8.53
N SER A 183 -10.83 -15.14 -9.81
CA SER A 183 -10.56 -16.02 -10.95
C SER A 183 -9.07 -16.14 -11.27
N ASP A 184 -8.20 -15.51 -10.49
CA ASP A 184 -6.75 -15.56 -10.67
C ASP A 184 -6.17 -16.88 -10.13
N ASP A 185 -5.55 -17.67 -11.00
CA ASP A 185 -4.98 -18.99 -10.66
C ASP A 185 -3.72 -18.90 -9.77
N TYR A 186 -3.01 -17.76 -9.75
CA TYR A 186 -1.81 -17.56 -8.93
C TYR A 186 -2.15 -17.06 -7.52
N LEU A 187 -3.34 -16.48 -7.35
CA LEU A 187 -3.79 -15.93 -6.08
C LEU A 187 -4.27 -17.05 -5.15
N GLU A 188 -3.48 -17.36 -4.12
CA GLU A 188 -3.86 -18.38 -3.13
C GLU A 188 -5.03 -17.90 -2.25
N ARG A 189 -5.06 -16.62 -1.88
CA ARG A 189 -5.99 -16.09 -0.87
C ARG A 189 -6.45 -14.66 -1.17
N LEU A 190 -7.77 -14.45 -1.18
CA LEU A 190 -8.44 -13.17 -1.25
C LEU A 190 -9.20 -12.93 0.06
N TYR A 191 -8.61 -12.18 0.97
CA TYR A 191 -9.25 -11.83 2.23
C TYR A 191 -10.11 -10.58 2.08
N VAL A 192 -11.40 -10.68 2.39
CA VAL A 192 -12.28 -9.52 2.46
C VAL A 192 -12.65 -9.29 3.91
N HIS A 193 -12.20 -8.16 4.46
CA HIS A 193 -12.41 -7.74 5.85
C HIS A 193 -13.54 -6.71 5.88
N GLY A 194 -14.54 -6.94 6.72
CA GLY A 194 -15.64 -6.01 6.90
C GLY A 194 -16.68 -6.51 7.88
N ASP A 195 -17.65 -5.66 8.20
CA ASP A 195 -18.76 -6.02 9.07
C ASP A 195 -19.80 -6.80 8.26
N MET A 196 -19.74 -8.13 8.28
CA MET A 196 -20.56 -8.94 7.39
C MET A 196 -22.04 -8.87 7.78
N ALA A 197 -22.89 -8.48 6.83
CA ALA A 197 -24.29 -8.87 6.84
C ALA A 197 -24.39 -10.40 6.63
N SER A 198 -25.49 -11.02 7.05
CA SER A 198 -25.66 -12.47 7.17
C SER A 198 -25.54 -13.29 5.88
N GLU A 199 -25.46 -12.66 4.69
CA GLU A 199 -25.41 -13.35 3.41
C GLU A 199 -24.14 -13.03 2.62
N ILE A 200 -23.33 -14.07 2.39
CA ILE A 200 -22.14 -14.04 1.54
C ILE A 200 -22.61 -14.34 0.10
N PRO A 201 -22.34 -13.46 -0.88
CA PRO A 201 -22.69 -13.73 -2.26
C PRO A 201 -22.02 -14.99 -2.78
N VAL A 202 -22.78 -15.76 -3.55
CA VAL A 202 -22.34 -17.06 -4.11
C VAL A 202 -21.04 -16.94 -4.92
N TYR A 203 -20.82 -15.80 -5.60
CA TYR A 203 -19.59 -15.58 -6.37
C TYR A 203 -18.33 -15.39 -5.50
N LEU A 204 -18.49 -15.04 -4.22
CA LEU A 204 -17.41 -15.04 -3.23
C LEU A 204 -17.24 -16.40 -2.55
N ASN A 205 -18.03 -17.41 -2.92
CA ASN A 205 -17.90 -18.77 -2.37
C ASN A 205 -16.78 -19.58 -3.07
N SER A 206 -15.85 -18.90 -3.75
CA SER A 206 -14.70 -19.54 -4.38
C SER A 206 -13.64 -19.89 -3.34
N ARG A 207 -12.80 -20.89 -3.64
CA ARG A 207 -11.77 -21.44 -2.72
C ARG A 207 -10.80 -20.40 -2.16
N ALA A 208 -10.61 -19.27 -2.85
CA ALA A 208 -9.65 -18.24 -2.46
C ALA A 208 -10.20 -17.25 -1.43
N VAL A 209 -11.53 -17.12 -1.28
CA VAL A 209 -12.07 -16.04 -0.45
C VAL A 209 -12.14 -16.46 1.01
N VAL A 210 -11.33 -15.81 1.85
CA VAL A 210 -11.39 -15.99 3.30
C VAL A 210 -12.06 -14.77 3.90
N LEU A 211 -13.28 -14.99 4.38
CA LEU A 211 -14.04 -13.97 5.07
C LEU A 211 -13.67 -13.98 6.54
N SER A 212 -13.08 -12.87 6.99
CA SER A 212 -12.78 -12.68 8.41
C SER A 212 -13.86 -11.82 9.02
N PRO A 213 -14.77 -12.36 9.86
CA PRO A 213 -15.58 -11.52 10.72
C PRO A 213 -14.63 -10.70 11.61
N ARG A 214 -14.97 -9.43 11.86
CA ARG A 214 -14.13 -8.51 12.64
C ARG A 214 -13.68 -9.17 13.96
N ILE A 215 -12.37 -9.40 14.12
CA ILE A 215 -11.78 -9.42 15.46
C ILE A 215 -11.76 -7.96 15.89
N CYS A 216 -12.68 -7.60 16.79
CA CYS A 216 -12.99 -6.25 17.24
C CYS A 216 -11.86 -5.58 18.07
N SER A 217 -10.59 -5.74 17.67
CA SER A 217 -9.47 -5.02 18.26
C SER A 217 -8.80 -4.15 17.20
N TYR A 218 -8.90 -2.84 17.41
CA TYR A 218 -8.51 -1.73 16.53
C TYR A 218 -7.00 -1.63 16.21
N ARG A 219 -6.28 -2.72 16.02
CA ARG A 219 -4.89 -2.67 15.55
C ARG A 219 -4.87 -2.69 14.03
N ARG A 220 -5.05 -1.51 13.41
CA ARG A 220 -4.62 -1.32 12.02
C ARG A 220 -3.18 -1.83 11.91
N PRO A 221 -2.80 -2.63 10.91
CA PRO A 221 -1.59 -3.46 10.89
C PRO A 221 -0.26 -2.72 11.10
N PHE A 222 -0.28 -1.38 11.09
CA PHE A 222 0.88 -0.54 11.30
C PHE A 222 0.81 0.39 12.52
N THR A 223 -0.31 0.54 13.24
CA THR A 223 -0.46 1.64 14.22
C THR A 223 0.26 1.46 15.57
N SER A 224 0.78 0.28 15.92
CA SER A 224 1.19 -0.01 17.31
C SER A 224 2.69 0.09 17.64
N GLN A 225 3.57 0.47 16.71
CA GLN A 225 5.03 0.49 16.99
C GLN A 225 5.78 1.58 16.19
N PHE A 226 5.44 2.86 16.37
CA PHE A 226 6.19 3.95 15.73
C PHE A 226 6.92 4.80 16.75
N VAL A 227 8.24 4.86 16.62
CA VAL A 227 9.07 5.88 17.28
C VAL A 227 8.96 7.15 16.44
N LEU A 228 8.34 8.19 16.98
CA LEU A 228 8.37 9.52 16.40
C LEU A 228 9.77 10.09 16.62
N PHE A 229 10.46 10.49 15.54
CA PHE A 229 11.64 11.33 15.69
C PHE A 229 11.18 12.66 16.33
N PRO A 230 11.80 13.11 17.44
CA PRO A 230 11.48 14.42 17.98
C PRO A 230 11.77 15.47 16.91
N ASN A 231 10.86 16.44 16.79
CA ASN A 231 11.11 17.64 15.98
C ASN A 231 12.33 18.34 16.59
N GLY A 232 13.47 18.24 15.89
CA GLY A 232 14.66 19.03 16.18
C GLY A 232 14.55 20.42 15.60
#